data_AF-A0A7V5L386-F1
#
_entry.id   AF-A0A7V5L386-F1
#
_cell.length_a   1.000
_cell.length_b   1.000
_cell.length_c   1.000
_cell.angle_alpha   90.00
_cell.angle_beta   90.00
_cell.angle_gamma   90.00
#
_symmetry.space_group_name_H-M   'P 1'
#
loop_
_entity.id
_entity.type
_entity.pdbx_description
1 polymer ?
#
loop_
_entity_poly.entity_id
_entity_poly.type
_entity_poly.pdbx_seq_one_letter_code
_entity_poly.pdbx_strand_id
1 'polypeptide(L)' 'MQDGEHVILGGLISSKTGTKVSKVPLLGDLPLLDHIFKREVKINSVDELVLIITPHIVNKDKELSLEDLGYRKLQDEKK' A
#
# COMPACT_ATOMS: atom_id res chain seq x y z
N MET A 1 -29.47 -0.43 1.69
CA MET A 1 -28.21 -0.19 0.98
C MET A 1 -28.57 0.72 -0.19
N GLN A 2 -28.01 1.92 -0.23
CA GLN A 2 -28.32 2.89 -1.28
C GLN A 2 -27.40 2.64 -2.49
N ASP A 3 -27.89 2.97 -3.68
CA ASP A 3 -27.08 2.94 -4.90
C ASP A 3 -25.87 3.88 -4.76
N GLY A 4 -24.68 3.43 -5.16
CA GLY A 4 -23.46 4.23 -5.08
C GLY A 4 -22.81 4.34 -3.69
N GLU A 5 -23.33 3.66 -2.66
CA GLU A 5 -22.71 3.65 -1.33
C GLU A 5 -21.43 2.81 -1.32
N HIS A 6 -20.29 3.44 -1.00
CA HIS A 6 -19.00 2.74 -0.90
C HIS A 6 -19.00 1.80 0.31
N VAL A 7 -18.81 0.51 0.06
CA VAL A 7 -18.68 -0.49 1.12
C VAL A 7 -17.24 -0.96 1.16
N ILE A 8 -16.64 -0.91 2.36
CA ILE A 8 -15.34 -1.52 2.63
C ILE A 8 -15.59 -3.01 2.86
N LEU A 9 -15.08 -3.85 1.96
CA LEU A 9 -15.21 -5.30 2.11
C LEU A 9 -14.14 -5.87 3.04
N GLY A 10 -12.99 -5.22 3.10
CA GLY A 10 -11.88 -5.66 3.93
C GLY A 10 -10.58 -5.00 3.50
N GLY A 11 -9.50 -5.47 4.12
CA GLY A 11 -8.17 -4.97 3.86
C GLY A 11 -7.11 -5.89 4.46
N LEU A 12 -5.86 -5.58 4.16
CA LEU A 12 -4.68 -6.25 4.70
C LEU A 12 -3.74 -5.18 5.26
N ILE A 13 -3.27 -5.41 6.48
CA ILE A 13 -2.17 -4.64 7.07
C ILE A 13 -0.97 -5.58 7.16
N SER A 14 0.13 -5.21 6.53
CA SER A 14 1.39 -5.94 6.56
C SER A 14 2.44 -5.09 7.26
N SER A 15 3.01 -5.62 8.34
CA SER A 15 4.12 -4.97 9.05
C SER A 15 5.40 -5.77 8.84
N LYS A 16 6.47 -5.06 8.47
CA LYS A 16 7.83 -5.61 8.35
C LYS A 16 8.75 -4.85 9.29
N THR A 17 9.40 -5.59 10.17
CA THR A 17 10.43 -5.06 11.06
C THR A 17 11.78 -5.67 10.69
N GLY A 18 12.83 -4.85 10.74
CA GLY A 18 14.18 -5.26 10.42
C GLY A 18 15.18 -4.45 11.23
N THR A 19 16.36 -5.03 11.49
CA THR A 19 17.46 -4.32 12.11
C THR A 19 18.69 -4.45 11.23
N LYS A 20 19.22 -3.30 10.80
CA LYS A 20 20.46 -3.24 10.03
C LYS A 20 21.59 -2.80 10.96
N VAL A 21 22.56 -3.67 11.15
CA VAL A 21 23.74 -3.40 11.98
C VAL A 21 24.95 -3.17 11.06
N SER A 22 25.62 -2.04 11.24
CA SER A 22 26.88 -1.71 10.58
C SER A 22 27.96 -1.54 11.65
N LYS A 23 29.08 -2.25 11.54
CA LYS A 23 30.16 -2.19 12.55
C LYS A 23 31.53 -2.08 11.89
N VAL A 24 32.47 -1.41 12.56
CA VAL A 24 33.88 -1.43 12.15
C VAL A 24 34.48 -2.79 12.51
N PRO A 25 35.11 -3.52 11.56
CA PRO A 25 35.76 -4.80 11.86
C PRO A 25 36.89 -4.60 12.89
N LEU A 26 37.09 -5.57 13.79
CA LEU A 26 38.01 -5.56 14.94
C LEU A 26 37.56 -4.70 16.14
N LEU A 27 37.21 -3.42 15.94
CA LEU A 27 36.84 -2.51 17.04
C LEU A 27 35.37 -2.63 17.48
N GLY A 28 34.49 -3.04 16.57
CA GLY A 28 33.06 -3.28 16.85
C GLY A 28 32.77 -4.64 17.50
N ASP A 29 33.77 -5.38 17.97
CA ASP A 29 33.58 -6.62 18.73
C ASP A 29 34.05 -6.48 20.19
N LEU A 30 34.49 -5.28 20.60
CA LEU A 30 34.93 -4.99 21.96
C LEU A 30 33.72 -4.70 22.87
N PRO A 31 33.48 -5.50 23.93
CA PRO A 31 32.28 -5.40 24.77
C PRO A 31 32.15 -4.06 25.53
N LEU A 32 33.26 -3.33 25.74
CA LEU A 32 33.26 -2.04 26.43
C LEU A 32 33.00 -0.83 25.51
N LEU A 33 33.31 -0.95 24.21
CA LEU A 33 33.29 0.15 23.25
C LEU A 33 32.28 -0.08 22.11
N ASP A 34 31.48 -1.14 22.24
CA ASP A 34 30.65 -1.66 21.17
C ASP A 34 29.69 -0.63 20.57
N HIS A 35 29.05 0.15 21.44
CA HIS A 35 28.04 1.14 21.08
C HIS A 35 28.59 2.38 20.35
N ILE A 36 29.91 2.61 20.39
CA ILE A 36 30.56 3.76 19.73
C ILE A 36 31.01 3.37 18.30
N PHE A 37 31.34 2.08 18.09
CA PHE A 37 31.85 1.55 16.80
C PHE A 37 30.82 0.72 16.02
N LYS A 38 29.61 0.53 16.59
CA LYS A 38 28.43 -0.03 15.92
C LYS A 38 27.39 1.04 15.67
N ARG A 39 26.75 0.95 14.51
CA ARG A 39 25.53 1.70 14.17
C ARG A 39 24.42 0.71 13.88
N GLU A 40 23.35 0.79 14.68
CA GLU A 40 22.12 0.04 14.46
C GLU A 40 21.06 0.94 13.87
N VAL A 41 20.37 0.45 12.84
CA VAL A 41 19.23 1.13 12.23
C VAL A 41 18.05 0.18 12.31
N LYS A 42 17.04 0.58 13.08
CA LYS A 42 15.75 -0.10 13.13
C LYS A 42 14.93 0.34 11.92
N ILE A 43 14.43 -0.62 11.16
CA ILE A 43 13.62 -0.43 9.97
C ILE A 43 12.23 -0.96 10.28
N ASN A 44 11.22 -0.10 10.20
CA ASN A 44 9.83 -0.47 10.36
C ASN A 44 9.08 0.00 9.11
N SER A 45 8.38 -0.92 8.45
CA SER A 45 7.56 -0.64 7.27
C SER A 45 6.17 -1.19 7.49
N VAL A 46 5.16 -0.36 7.23
CA VAL A 46 3.74 -0.73 7.34
C VAL A 46 3.10 -0.48 5.99
N ASP A 47 2.55 -1.53 5.41
CA ASP A 47 1.82 -1.51 4.15
C ASP A 47 0.33 -1.73 4.44
N GLU A 48 -0.52 -0.84 3.97
CA GLU A 48 -1.98 -0.90 4.15
C GLU A 48 -2.66 -1.06 2.78
N LEU A 49 -3.50 -2.10 2.65
CA LEU A 49 -4.30 -2.37 1.46
C LEU A 49 -5.78 -2.40 1.86
N VAL A 50 -6.63 -1.70 1.11
CA VAL A 50 -8.08 -1.64 1.34
C VAL A 50 -8.82 -1.97 0.05
N LEU A 51 -9.82 -2.85 0.14
CA LEU A 51 -10.72 -3.19 -0.96
C LEU A 51 -12.08 -2.52 -0.75
N ILE A 52 -12.45 -1.65 -1.69
CA ILE A 52 -13.71 -0.91 -1.71
C ILE A 52 -14.53 -1.35 -2.91
N ILE A 53 -15.82 -1.58 -2.71
CA ILE A 53 -16.78 -1.80 -3.79
C ILE A 53 -17.86 -0.73 -3.75
N THR A 54 -18.23 -0.25 -4.93
CA THR A 54 -19.34 0.68 -5.15
C THR A 54 -20.37 -0.02 -6.03
N PRO A 55 -21.53 -0.42 -5.51
CA PRO A 55 -22.59 -0.98 -6.33
C PRO A 55 -23.26 0.14 -7.14
N HIS A 56 -23.66 -0.17 -8.38
CA HIS A 56 -24.42 0.71 -9.26
C HIS A 56 -25.70 0.01 -9.77
N ILE A 57 -26.86 0.62 -9.58
CA ILE A 57 -28.16 0.12 -10.04
C ILE A 57 -28.42 0.68 -11.44
N VAL A 58 -28.46 -0.19 -12.43
CA VAL A 58 -28.76 0.16 -13.82
C VAL A 58 -30.25 -0.06 -14.15
N ASN A 59 -30.91 0.98 -14.66
CA ASN A 59 -32.28 0.90 -15.16
C ASN A 59 -32.29 0.56 -16.66
N LYS A 60 -33.09 -0.44 -17.06
CA LYS A 60 -33.16 -0.96 -18.45
C LYS A 60 -33.64 0.08 -19.48
N ASP A 61 -34.34 1.11 -19.05
CA ASP A 61 -34.98 2.10 -19.93
C ASP A 61 -34.05 3.27 -20.29
N LYS A 62 -32.82 3.29 -19.76
CA LYS A 62 -31.81 4.31 -20.05
C LYS A 62 -30.76 3.72 -21.00
N GLU A 63 -30.49 4.41 -22.11
CA GLU A 63 -29.37 4.09 -23.00
C GLU A 63 -28.07 4.31 -22.23
N LEU A 64 -27.42 3.22 -21.82
CA LEU A 64 -26.18 3.23 -21.04
C LEU A 64 -25.02 3.61 -21.97
N SER A 65 -24.27 4.66 -21.63
CA SER A 65 -23.03 4.96 -22.34
C SER A 65 -21.90 4.02 -21.91
N LEU A 66 -20.91 3.81 -22.77
CA LEU A 66 -19.76 2.96 -22.44
C LEU A 66 -18.95 3.52 -21.26
N GLU A 67 -18.92 4.84 -21.14
CA GLU A 67 -18.37 5.57 -20.01
C GLU A 67 -19.11 5.27 -18.69
N ASP A 68 -20.44 5.16 -18.70
CA ASP A 68 -21.24 4.81 -17.51
C ASP A 68 -20.96 3.37 -17.01
N LEU A 69 -20.46 2.50 -17.90
CA LEU A 69 -20.04 1.13 -17.56
C LEU A 69 -18.59 1.06 -17.05
N GLY A 70 -17.94 2.19 -16.85
CA GLY A 70 -16.57 2.28 -16.32
C GLY A 70 -15.47 1.97 -17.35
N TYR A 71 -15.82 1.83 -18.64
CA TYR A 71 -14.82 1.70 -19.69
C TYR A 71 -14.24 3.07 -20.03
N ARG A 72 -13.12 3.42 -19.37
CA ARG A 72 -12.36 4.61 -19.74
C ARG A 72 -11.64 4.35 -21.06
N LYS A 73 -11.93 5.13 -22.10
CA LYS A 73 -11.26 5.03 -23.41
C LYS A 73 -9.74 5.16 -23.22
N LEU A 74 -9.02 4.08 -23.49
CA LEU A 74 -7.56 3.98 -23.34
C LEU A 74 -6.76 4.81 -24.39
N GLN A 75 -7.37 5.81 -25.03
CA GLN A 75 -6.81 6.50 -26.20
C GLN A 75 -6.04 7.78 -25.87
N ASP A 76 -6.02 8.26 -24.62
CA ASP A 76 -5.39 9.54 -24.28
C ASP A 76 -3.93 9.44 -23.78
N GLU A 77 -3.29 8.27 -23.80
CA GLU A 77 -1.87 8.10 -23.42
C GLU A 77 -0.87 8.29 -24.57
N LYS A 78 -1.27 8.87 -25.70
CA LYS A 78 -0.33 9.31 -26.74
C LYS A 78 -0.48 10.79 -27.05
N LYS A 79 0.05 11.63 -26.17
CA LYS A 79 0.67 12.90 -26.58
C LYS A 79 1.82 13.27 -25.65
#